data_AF-A0A024QG81-F1
#
_entry.id   AF-A0A024QG81-F1
#
_cell.length_a   1.000
_cell.length_b   1.000
_cell.length_c   1.000
_cell.angle_alpha   90.00
_cell.angle_beta   90.00
_cell.angle_gamma   90.00
#
_symmetry.space_group_name_H-M   'P 1'
#
loop_
_entity.id
_entity.type
_entity.pdbx_description
1 polymer ?
#
loop_
_entity_poly.entity_id
_entity_poly.type
_entity_poly.pdbx_seq_one_letter_code
_entity_poly.pdbx_strand_id
1 'polypeptide(L)' 'MCKTCNNTGGLSIDNGYYLEFRPCPDSHCDFVRDDSDLERLKARLEQSMRESA' A
#
# COMPACT_ATOMS: atom_id res chain seq x y z
N MET A 1 -2.00 -1.38 5.85
CA MET A 1 -1.69 -0.69 7.12
C MET A 1 -1.29 -1.76 8.14
N CYS A 2 -0.12 -1.62 8.76
CA CYS A 2 0.33 -2.52 9.83
C CYS A 2 -0.74 -2.57 10.93
N LYS A 3 -1.29 -3.76 11.23
CA LYS A 3 -2.33 -3.93 12.26
C LYS A 3 -1.80 -3.68 13.67
N THR A 4 -0.51 -3.93 13.91
CA THR A 4 0.12 -3.92 15.25
C THR A 4 0.54 -2.55 15.74
N CYS A 5 0.46 -1.52 14.88
CA CYS A 5 0.96 -0.21 15.22
C CYS A 5 0.06 0.60 16.15
N ASN A 6 -0.96 0.03 16.83
CA ASN A 6 -1.90 0.74 17.71
C ASN A 6 -2.41 2.09 17.15
N ASN A 7 -2.63 2.19 15.82
CA ASN A 7 -2.92 3.44 15.09
C ASN A 7 -1.85 4.56 15.18
N THR A 8 -0.67 4.28 15.72
CA THR A 8 0.47 5.21 15.87
C THR A 8 1.41 5.27 14.66
N GLY A 9 1.19 4.44 13.63
CA GLY A 9 1.97 4.44 12.39
C GLY A 9 1.11 4.81 11.17
N GLY A 10 1.59 5.71 10.32
CA GLY A 10 0.86 6.12 9.11
C GLY A 10 1.16 7.54 8.65
N LEU A 11 0.39 7.97 7.65
CA LEU A 11 0.41 9.33 7.13
C LEU A 11 -0.42 10.21 8.07
N SER A 12 0.24 11.08 8.83
CA SER A 12 -0.42 12.13 9.60
C SER A 12 -0.58 13.36 8.70
N ILE A 13 -1.83 13.76 8.49
CA ILE A 13 -2.16 15.01 7.81
C ILE A 13 -2.50 16.00 8.91
N ASP A 14 -1.55 16.87 9.25
CA ASP A 14 -1.84 17.99 10.14
C ASP A 14 -2.51 19.09 9.32
N ASN A 15 -3.57 19.71 9.83
CA ASN A 15 -4.42 20.68 9.11
C ASN A 15 -3.72 22.05 8.88
N GLY A 16 -2.41 22.03 8.67
CA GLY A 16 -1.52 23.20 8.62
C GLY A 16 -0.31 22.99 7.72
N TYR A 17 -0.47 22.39 6.54
CA TYR A 17 0.49 22.44 5.41
C TYR A 17 1.57 21.35 5.27
N TYR A 18 1.55 20.24 6.03
CA TYR A 18 2.52 19.15 5.77
C TYR A 18 1.97 17.74 6.00
N LEU A 19 2.52 16.81 5.23
CA LEU A 19 2.33 15.37 5.37
C LEU A 19 3.53 14.81 6.13
N GLU A 20 3.29 14.19 7.30
CA GLU A 20 4.33 13.51 8.07
C GLU A 20 4.09 12.01 8.04
N PHE A 21 5.10 11.22 7.64
CA PHE A 21 5.07 9.78 7.81
C PHE A 21 5.67 9.42 9.16
N ARG A 22 4.85 8.96 10.10
CA ARG A 22 5.35 8.52 11.41
C ARG A 22 5.76 7.05 11.34
N PRO A 23 7.05 6.74 11.58
CA PRO A 23 7.49 5.36 11.58
C PRO A 23 6.79 4.63 12.74
N CYS A 24 6.30 3.43 12.46
CA CYS A 24 5.80 2.57 13.51
C CYS A 24 6.98 2.06 14.34
N PRO A 25 6.95 2.16 15.68
CA PRO A 25 8.04 1.66 16.53
C PRO A 25 8.11 0.13 16.55
N ASP A 26 7.07 -0.55 16.08
CA ASP A 26 7.05 -2.00 15.91
C ASP A 26 7.77 -2.41 14.63
N SER A 27 8.95 -3.01 14.78
CA SER A 27 9.73 -3.59 13.69
C SER A 27 9.15 -4.92 13.18
N HIS A 28 8.24 -5.54 13.93
CA HIS A 28 7.44 -6.70 13.51
C HIS A 28 6.13 -6.23 12.88
N CYS A 29 6.23 -5.45 11.82
CA CYS A 29 5.09 -5.27 10.95
C CYS A 29 4.94 -6.51 10.06
N ASP A 30 4.02 -7.41 10.42
CA ASP A 30 3.56 -8.52 9.57
C ASP A 30 2.71 -8.00 8.40
N PHE A 31 3.15 -6.94 7.72
CA PHE A 31 2.53 -6.49 6.49
C PHE A 31 2.92 -7.45 5.38
N VAL A 32 2.12 -8.50 5.24
CA VAL A 32 2.12 -9.30 4.02
C VAL A 32 1.50 -8.44 2.93
N ARG A 33 2.32 -8.04 1.97
CA ARG A 33 1.86 -7.29 0.79
C ARG A 33 0.89 -8.18 0.01
N ASP A 34 -0.37 -7.77 -0.09
CA ASP A 34 -1.36 -8.44 -0.93
C ASP A 34 -1.23 -7.94 -2.37
N ASP A 35 -0.52 -8.71 -3.18
CA ASP A 35 -0.29 -8.41 -4.60
C ASP A 35 -1.40 -8.94 -5.51
N SER A 36 -2.50 -9.48 -4.97
CA SER A 36 -3.55 -10.11 -5.78
C SER A 36 -4.17 -9.17 -6.81
N ASP A 37 -4.37 -7.90 -6.46
CA ASP A 37 -4.89 -6.89 -7.39
C ASP A 37 -3.86 -6.45 -8.43
N LEU A 38 -2.56 -6.45 -8.07
CA LEU A 38 -1.49 -6.19 -9.03
C LEU A 38 -1.40 -7.32 -10.07
N GLU A 39 -1.50 -8.58 -9.64
CA GLU A 39 -1.51 -9.72 -10.54
C GLU A 39 -2.75 -9.73 -11.45
N ARG A 40 -3.93 -9.37 -10.91
CA ARG A 40 -5.14 -9.17 -11.73
C ARG A 40 -4.97 -8.06 -12.76
N LEU A 41 -4.32 -6.95 -12.39
CA LEU A 41 -4.07 -5.84 -13.30
C LEU A 41 -3.11 -6.23 -14.43
N LYS A 42 -2.03 -6.96 -14.11
CA LYS A 42 -1.09 -7.50 -15.10
C LYS A 42 -1.80 -8.43 -16.09
N ALA A 43 -2.61 -9.36 -15.59
CA ALA A 43 -3.37 -10.28 -16.45
C ALA A 43 -4.30 -9.54 -17.44
N ARG A 44 -4.99 -8.50 -16.98
CA ARG A 44 -5.84 -7.66 -17.85
C ARG A 44 -5.03 -6.91 -18.90
N LEU A 45 -3.86 -6.38 -18.51
CA LEU A 45 -2.99 -5.67 -19.44
C LEU A 45 -2.48 -6.60 -20.54
N GLU A 46 -2.03 -7.81 -20.19
CA GLU A 46 -1.59 -8.81 -21.16
C GLU A 46 -2.70 -9.22 -22.14
N GLN A 47 -3.93 -9.38 -21.64
CA GLN A 47 -5.08 -9.67 -22.51
C GLN A 47 -5.36 -8.51 -23.48
N SER A 48 -5.39 -7.27 -22.97
CA SER A 48 -5.61 -6.08 -23.81
C SER A 48 -4.54 -5.92 -24.90
N MET A 49 -3.27 -6.21 -24.58
CA MET A 49 -2.19 -6.17 -25.57
C MET A 49 -2.35 -7.24 -26.66
N ARG A 50 -2.87 -8.42 -26.33
CA ARG A 50 -3.12 -9.49 -27.30
C ARG A 50 -4.33 -9.21 -28.19
N GLU A 51 -5.35 -8.53 -27.68
CA GLU A 51 -6.53 -8.13 -28.45
C GLU A 51 -6.25 -6.93 -29.37
N SER A 52 -5.21 -6.16 -29.07
CA SER A 52 -4.79 -4.98 -29.83
C SER A 52 -3.70 -5.27 -30.88
N ALA A 53 -3.23 -6.52 -30.96
CA ALA A 53 -2.20 -7.00 -31.89
C ALA A 53 -2.82 -7.89 -32.98
#